data_AF-W4LBE0-F1
#
_entry.id   AF-W4LBE0-F1
#
_cell.length_a   1.000
_cell.length_b   1.000
_cell.length_c   1.000
_cell.angle_alpha   90.00
_cell.angle_beta   90.00
_cell.angle_gamma   90.00
#
_symmetry.space_group_name_H-M   'P 1'
#
loop_
_entity.id
_entity.type
_entity.pdbx_description
1 polymer ?
#
loop_
_entity_poly.entity_id
_entity_poly.type
_entity_poly.pdbx_seq_one_letter_code
_entity_poly.pdbx_strand_id
1 'polypeptide(L)'
;MKRARAYRIVVGGLIITLLAWSVSTAQTFSQYPGFSEYFAANPPREILPTAQEQALLRRYQPRIYLPAQHPGLISFYDDYIAQGKLKGPDGKTISSNVTPALLNAHKEGPRAVFEHRPNDRGQTPVVFGRVDYSDRILETSQRFTLLTYHAVFRVSGIVAGVAWWQALALSIAGNLEDWHQLDHYTAATLVLDEAQQPVMLMLQQHNYTRTYLYGEALSRPEDGRPLVDVAIRSNELYPHESGRVRRRAVSFLDPKSFRYMIGLGKKPFMTADDITHPQHEATYELRFLAPSDAFYTFKGTLSKRRWLSGRDGPPGSDYNTLPSLKPPHRQLVAGYWRTGHQGDMARLDEALATSDYIGGFVQRQMPIFRENVRRVMNGQVPGAFK
;
A
#
# COMPACT_ATOMS: atom_id res chain seq x y z
N MET A 1 -1.88 55.48 -0.13
CA MET A 1 -3.11 54.83 -0.64
C MET A 1 -2.95 54.48 -2.11
N LYS A 2 -3.48 53.34 -2.55
CA LYS A 2 -3.39 52.70 -3.88
C LYS A 2 -2.28 51.65 -4.05
N ARG A 3 -2.64 50.39 -3.77
CA ARG A 3 -2.31 49.19 -4.58
C ARG A 3 -3.01 47.98 -3.94
N ALA A 4 -4.23 47.72 -4.36
CA ALA A 4 -4.94 46.48 -4.11
C ALA A 4 -5.74 46.13 -5.36
N ARG A 5 -5.79 44.84 -5.70
CA ARG A 5 -6.46 44.18 -6.84
C ARG A 5 -5.59 43.94 -8.08
N ALA A 6 -4.88 42.82 -8.08
CA ALA A 6 -4.71 41.95 -9.26
C ALA A 6 -3.98 40.63 -8.90
N TYR A 7 -4.45 39.85 -7.92
CA TYR A 7 -3.91 38.50 -7.64
C TYR A 7 -4.97 37.58 -7.03
N ARG A 8 -6.14 37.46 -7.67
CA ARG A 8 -7.21 36.55 -7.20
C ARG A 8 -7.91 35.71 -8.29
N ILE A 9 -7.31 35.53 -9.47
CA ILE A 9 -7.93 34.71 -10.53
C ILE A 9 -7.09 33.50 -10.99
N VAL A 10 -5.82 33.35 -10.56
CA VAL A 10 -5.00 32.19 -11.00
C VAL A 10 -5.05 30.99 -10.05
N VAL A 11 -5.57 31.12 -8.82
CA VAL A 11 -5.60 30.01 -7.82
C VAL A 11 -6.86 29.13 -7.94
N GLY A 12 -7.84 29.52 -8.77
CA GLY A 12 -9.05 28.71 -9.03
C GLY A 12 -8.90 27.63 -10.11
N GLY A 13 -7.80 27.63 -10.88
CA GLY A 13 -7.65 26.78 -12.07
C GLY A 13 -7.05 25.38 -11.82
N LEU A 14 -6.30 25.19 -10.73
CA LEU A 14 -5.61 23.91 -10.47
C LEU A 14 -6.46 22.91 -9.67
N ILE A 15 -7.39 23.41 -8.83
CA ILE A 15 -8.31 22.58 -8.04
C ILE A 15 -9.43 22.02 -8.93
N ILE A 16 -9.77 22.72 -10.00
CA ILE A 16 -10.73 22.24 -11.01
C ILE A 16 -10.05 21.31 -12.02
N THR A 17 -8.72 21.31 -12.23
CA THR A 17 -8.09 20.37 -13.18
C THR A 17 -7.86 18.96 -12.62
N LEU A 18 -7.85 18.77 -11.30
CA LEU A 18 -7.86 17.44 -10.68
C LEU A 18 -9.27 16.95 -10.34
N LEU A 19 -10.23 17.85 -10.14
CA LEU A 19 -11.64 17.49 -10.15
C LEU A 19 -12.16 17.29 -11.59
N ALA A 20 -11.62 17.94 -12.62
CA ALA A 20 -12.02 17.77 -14.03
C ALA A 20 -11.34 16.58 -14.76
N TRP A 21 -10.66 15.70 -14.02
CA TRP A 21 -10.58 14.29 -14.42
C TRP A 21 -11.90 13.53 -14.12
N SER A 22 -12.94 14.21 -13.62
CA SER A 22 -14.31 13.71 -13.46
C SER A 22 -15.17 13.82 -14.73
N VAL A 23 -14.60 13.50 -15.89
CA VAL A 23 -15.36 13.20 -17.12
C VAL A 23 -14.81 11.92 -17.73
N SER A 24 -15.31 10.78 -17.24
CA SER A 24 -15.34 9.48 -17.92
C SER A 24 -14.10 9.02 -18.72
N THR A 25 -12.87 9.25 -18.28
CA THR A 25 -11.74 8.50 -18.86
C THR A 25 -11.58 7.22 -18.06
N ALA A 26 -11.86 6.10 -18.73
CA ALA A 26 -11.90 4.72 -18.24
C ALA A 26 -10.53 4.19 -17.72
N GLN A 27 -9.61 5.07 -17.32
CA GLN A 27 -8.21 4.74 -17.08
C GLN A 27 -7.96 4.31 -15.64
N THR A 28 -7.37 3.12 -15.47
CA THR A 28 -6.91 2.59 -14.19
C THR A 28 -5.46 3.01 -13.94
N PHE A 29 -4.99 2.96 -12.68
CA PHE A 29 -3.61 3.34 -12.35
C PHE A 29 -2.56 2.47 -13.06
N SER A 30 -2.91 1.24 -13.47
CA SER A 30 -2.06 0.39 -14.30
C SER A 30 -1.68 0.98 -15.66
N GLN A 31 -2.44 1.98 -16.13
CA GLN A 31 -2.21 2.71 -17.37
C GLN A 31 -1.35 3.96 -17.17
N TYR A 32 -0.87 4.23 -15.96
CA TYR A 32 0.06 5.31 -15.70
C TYR A 32 1.35 5.11 -16.52
N PRO A 33 1.90 6.17 -17.17
CA PRO A 33 3.09 6.05 -18.01
C PRO A 33 4.28 5.43 -17.27
N GLY A 34 4.98 4.50 -17.91
CA GLY A 34 6.15 3.81 -17.36
C GLY A 34 5.88 2.38 -16.87
N PHE A 35 4.62 1.98 -16.62
CA PHE A 35 4.33 0.62 -16.17
C PHE A 35 4.60 -0.42 -17.25
N SER A 36 4.18 -0.15 -18.50
CA SER A 36 4.41 -1.05 -19.63
C SER A 36 5.91 -1.27 -19.85
N GLU A 37 6.70 -0.20 -19.82
CA GLU A 37 8.16 -0.23 -19.97
C GLU A 37 8.80 -0.99 -18.80
N TYR A 38 8.36 -0.72 -17.57
CA TYR A 38 8.88 -1.39 -16.37
C TYR A 38 8.65 -2.90 -16.41
N PHE A 39 7.42 -3.35 -16.66
CA PHE A 39 7.07 -4.77 -16.68
C PHE A 39 7.59 -5.50 -17.93
N ALA A 40 7.82 -4.80 -19.05
CA ALA A 40 8.53 -5.38 -20.18
C ALA A 40 10.00 -5.66 -19.83
N ALA A 41 10.65 -4.75 -19.09
CA ALA A 41 12.03 -4.91 -18.66
C ALA A 41 12.18 -5.85 -17.44
N ASN A 42 11.13 -6.03 -16.65
CA ASN A 42 11.10 -6.83 -15.42
C ASN A 42 9.84 -7.72 -15.42
N PRO A 43 9.77 -8.72 -16.33
CA PRO A 43 8.59 -9.57 -16.42
C PRO A 43 8.39 -10.32 -15.10
N PRO A 44 7.15 -10.36 -14.58
CA PRO A 44 6.85 -11.09 -13.35
C PRO A 44 7.08 -12.59 -13.56
N ARG A 45 7.54 -13.30 -12.52
CA ARG A 45 7.73 -14.74 -12.57
C ARG A 45 6.40 -15.46 -12.81
N GLU A 46 6.41 -16.43 -13.72
CA GLU A 46 5.26 -17.30 -14.02
C GLU A 46 5.14 -18.51 -13.07
N ILE A 47 6.18 -18.77 -12.28
CA ILE A 47 6.23 -19.91 -11.37
C ILE A 47 5.83 -19.52 -9.95
N LEU A 48 5.20 -20.46 -9.24
CA LEU A 48 4.95 -20.35 -7.80
C LEU A 48 6.27 -20.22 -7.01
N PRO A 49 6.22 -19.69 -5.78
CA PRO A 49 7.33 -19.80 -4.85
C PRO A 49 7.76 -21.27 -4.66
N THR A 50 9.07 -21.52 -4.68
CA THR A 50 9.66 -22.85 -4.44
C THR A 50 9.36 -23.37 -3.03
N ALA A 51 9.58 -24.66 -2.77
CA ALA A 51 9.38 -25.22 -1.42
C ALA A 51 10.20 -24.50 -0.35
N GLN A 52 11.43 -24.07 -0.67
CA GLN A 52 12.29 -23.30 0.24
C GLN A 52 11.73 -21.89 0.46
N GLU A 53 11.29 -21.21 -0.59
CA GLU A 53 10.64 -19.89 -0.50
C GLU A 53 9.35 -19.96 0.35
N GLN A 54 8.53 -21.00 0.16
CA GLN A 54 7.33 -21.24 0.96
C GLN A 54 7.67 -21.54 2.43
N ALA A 55 8.75 -22.27 2.70
CA ALA A 55 9.19 -22.53 4.06
C ALA A 55 9.61 -21.24 4.79
N LEU A 56 10.30 -20.33 4.09
CA LEU A 56 10.63 -18.99 4.62
C LEU A 56 9.36 -18.18 4.89
N LEU A 57 8.42 -18.15 3.96
CA LEU A 57 7.14 -17.45 4.12
C LEU A 57 6.34 -17.98 5.32
N ARG A 58 6.31 -19.30 5.53
CA ARG A 58 5.65 -19.89 6.72
C ARG A 58 6.37 -19.56 8.01
N ARG A 59 7.70 -19.65 8.03
CA ARG A 59 8.54 -19.35 9.21
C ARG A 59 8.33 -17.91 9.69
N TYR A 60 8.25 -16.96 8.77
CA TYR A 60 8.19 -15.53 9.06
C TYR A 60 6.79 -14.91 8.86
N GLN A 61 5.76 -15.75 8.85
CA GLN A 61 4.37 -15.33 8.65
C GLN A 61 3.96 -14.28 9.70
N PRO A 62 3.46 -13.09 9.30
CA PRO A 62 3.10 -12.03 10.25
C PRO A 62 2.00 -12.44 11.24
N ARG A 63 2.04 -11.84 12.42
CA ARG A 63 0.93 -11.88 13.40
C ARG A 63 0.08 -10.64 13.16
N ILE A 64 -1.07 -10.84 12.52
CA ILE A 64 -1.97 -9.75 12.12
C ILE A 64 -3.03 -9.59 13.19
N TYR A 65 -3.12 -8.42 13.80
CA TYR A 65 -4.11 -8.12 14.83
C TYR A 65 -5.25 -7.29 14.26
N LEU A 66 -6.46 -7.78 14.49
CA LEU A 66 -7.70 -7.16 14.04
C LEU A 66 -8.40 -6.42 15.19
N PRO A 67 -9.07 -5.31 14.89
CA PRO A 67 -10.00 -4.68 15.81
C PRO A 67 -11.20 -5.56 16.15
N ALA A 68 -11.86 -5.26 17.28
CA ALA A 68 -13.12 -5.91 17.61
C ALA A 68 -14.15 -5.67 16.51
N GLN A 69 -14.92 -6.71 16.16
CA GLN A 69 -15.98 -6.67 15.14
C GLN A 69 -15.49 -6.34 13.73
N HIS A 70 -14.17 -6.35 13.48
CA HIS A 70 -13.64 -6.17 12.13
C HIS A 70 -14.13 -7.31 11.22
N PRO A 71 -14.57 -7.04 9.98
CA PRO A 71 -15.10 -8.07 9.07
C PRO A 71 -14.12 -9.22 8.84
N GLY A 72 -12.82 -8.91 8.83
CA GLY A 72 -11.74 -9.89 8.73
C GLY A 72 -11.10 -9.95 7.35
N LEU A 73 -10.11 -10.84 7.23
CA LEU A 73 -9.43 -11.14 5.97
C LEU A 73 -10.30 -12.06 5.11
N ILE A 74 -10.14 -11.99 3.80
CA ILE A 74 -10.86 -12.84 2.84
C ILE A 74 -9.91 -13.51 1.84
N SER A 75 -10.39 -14.55 1.16
CA SER A 75 -9.76 -15.12 -0.01
C SER A 75 -10.11 -14.31 -1.24
N PHE A 76 -9.09 -13.80 -1.95
CA PHE A 76 -9.30 -13.08 -3.21
C PHE A 76 -10.09 -13.93 -4.21
N TYR A 77 -9.74 -15.22 -4.35
CA TYR A 77 -10.41 -16.06 -5.34
C TYR A 77 -11.73 -16.64 -4.85
N ASP A 78 -11.77 -17.20 -3.64
CA ASP A 78 -12.94 -17.95 -3.16
C ASP A 78 -14.07 -17.05 -2.66
N ASP A 79 -13.72 -15.91 -2.06
CA ASP A 79 -14.69 -15.01 -1.45
C ASP A 79 -14.98 -13.77 -2.30
N TYR A 80 -13.99 -13.27 -3.06
CA TYR A 80 -14.17 -12.05 -3.87
C TYR A 80 -14.46 -12.34 -5.34
N ILE A 81 -13.56 -13.03 -6.04
CA ILE A 81 -13.69 -13.28 -7.49
C ILE A 81 -14.80 -14.26 -7.82
N ALA A 82 -14.99 -15.32 -7.01
CA ALA A 82 -16.11 -16.25 -7.17
C ALA A 82 -17.49 -15.57 -7.00
N GLN A 83 -17.53 -14.36 -6.46
CA GLN A 83 -18.74 -13.59 -6.19
C GLN A 83 -18.84 -12.37 -7.12
N GLY A 84 -18.81 -12.58 -8.42
CA GLY A 84 -18.94 -11.46 -9.34
C GLY A 84 -19.03 -11.88 -10.80
N LYS A 85 -18.86 -10.89 -11.67
CA LYS A 85 -18.88 -11.10 -13.12
C LYS A 85 -17.78 -10.30 -13.79
N LEU A 86 -17.24 -10.85 -14.86
CA LEU A 86 -16.24 -10.18 -15.68
C LEU A 86 -16.91 -9.56 -16.90
N LYS A 87 -16.59 -8.30 -17.19
CA LYS A 87 -17.04 -7.57 -18.36
C LYS A 87 -15.86 -7.24 -19.28
N GLY A 88 -16.12 -7.31 -20.58
CA GLY A 88 -15.16 -6.95 -21.60
C GLY A 88 -15.10 -5.44 -21.88
N PRO A 89 -14.21 -5.02 -22.80
CA PRO A 89 -14.06 -3.61 -23.19
C PRO A 89 -15.33 -2.95 -23.76
N ASP A 90 -16.24 -3.76 -24.33
CA ASP A 90 -17.53 -3.32 -24.87
C ASP A 90 -18.63 -3.23 -23.79
N GLY A 91 -18.29 -3.51 -22.53
CA GLY A 91 -19.21 -3.54 -21.39
C GLY A 91 -20.08 -4.79 -21.32
N LYS A 92 -19.99 -5.71 -22.29
CA LYS A 92 -20.74 -6.97 -22.25
C LYS A 92 -20.15 -7.90 -21.22
N THR A 93 -21.03 -8.73 -20.64
CA THR A 93 -20.60 -9.74 -19.66
C THR A 93 -19.89 -10.87 -20.41
N ILE A 94 -18.62 -11.10 -20.07
CA ILE A 94 -17.83 -12.25 -20.55
C ILE A 94 -18.29 -13.51 -19.79
N SER A 95 -18.40 -13.41 -18.47
CA SER A 95 -18.89 -14.51 -17.63
C SER A 95 -19.47 -13.97 -16.31
N SER A 96 -20.49 -14.65 -15.78
CA SER A 96 -20.98 -14.48 -14.41
C SER A 96 -20.48 -15.55 -13.44
N ASN A 97 -19.64 -16.47 -13.92
CA ASN A 97 -18.92 -17.45 -13.12
C ASN A 97 -17.42 -17.27 -13.40
N VAL A 98 -16.79 -16.36 -12.66
CA VAL A 98 -15.40 -15.97 -12.89
C VAL A 98 -14.48 -16.91 -12.14
N THR A 99 -13.64 -17.62 -12.88
CA THR A 99 -12.60 -18.50 -12.34
C THR A 99 -11.24 -17.79 -12.34
N PRO A 100 -10.25 -18.25 -11.53
CA PRO A 100 -8.89 -17.74 -11.60
C PRO A 100 -8.29 -17.80 -13.01
N ALA A 101 -8.53 -18.89 -13.74
CA ALA A 101 -8.07 -19.06 -15.12
C ALA A 101 -8.69 -18.03 -16.07
N LEU A 102 -10.00 -17.78 -15.95
CA LEU A 102 -10.68 -16.77 -16.76
C LEU A 102 -10.15 -15.36 -16.44
N LEU A 103 -9.98 -15.02 -15.16
CA LEU A 103 -9.46 -13.71 -14.78
C LEU A 103 -8.04 -13.49 -15.33
N ASN A 104 -7.17 -14.51 -15.23
CA ASN A 104 -5.82 -14.49 -15.79
C ASN A 104 -5.81 -14.34 -17.31
N ALA A 105 -6.72 -14.98 -18.04
CA ALA A 105 -6.83 -14.85 -19.49
C ALA A 105 -7.15 -13.41 -19.95
N HIS A 106 -7.73 -12.59 -19.06
CA HIS A 106 -8.10 -11.20 -19.34
C HIS A 106 -7.26 -10.16 -18.57
N LYS A 107 -6.20 -10.57 -17.86
CA LYS A 107 -5.40 -9.68 -17.01
C LYS A 107 -4.70 -8.55 -17.78
N GLU A 108 -4.39 -8.78 -19.05
CA GLU A 108 -3.77 -7.79 -19.94
C GLU A 108 -4.75 -6.75 -20.49
N GLY A 109 -6.06 -6.91 -20.27
CA GLY A 109 -7.09 -6.01 -20.79
C GLY A 109 -7.34 -4.81 -19.87
N PRO A 110 -6.81 -3.60 -20.14
CA PRO A 110 -6.98 -2.44 -19.26
C PRO A 110 -8.42 -1.94 -19.16
N ARG A 111 -9.28 -2.36 -20.10
CA ARG A 111 -10.72 -2.04 -20.11
C ARG A 111 -11.58 -3.17 -19.55
N ALA A 112 -11.00 -4.29 -19.13
CA ALA A 112 -11.74 -5.35 -18.46
C ALA A 112 -12.19 -4.88 -17.08
N VAL A 113 -13.41 -5.24 -16.68
CA VAL A 113 -13.99 -4.84 -15.38
C VAL A 113 -14.57 -6.06 -14.70
N PHE A 114 -14.08 -6.37 -13.50
CA PHE A 114 -14.71 -7.33 -12.61
C PHE A 114 -15.69 -6.59 -11.69
N GLU A 115 -16.96 -6.97 -11.70
CA GLU A 115 -17.98 -6.42 -10.80
C GLU A 115 -18.28 -7.39 -9.67
N HIS A 116 -17.80 -7.08 -8.46
CA HIS A 116 -18.10 -7.84 -7.26
C HIS A 116 -19.55 -7.66 -6.81
N ARG A 117 -20.16 -8.77 -6.38
CA ARG A 117 -21.51 -8.89 -5.85
C ARG A 117 -21.40 -9.55 -4.48
N PRO A 118 -21.30 -8.77 -3.40
CA PRO A 118 -21.14 -9.34 -2.08
C PRO A 118 -22.30 -10.28 -1.76
N ASN A 119 -22.00 -11.37 -1.08
CA ASN A 119 -22.99 -12.24 -0.47
C ASN A 119 -22.65 -12.50 1.02
N ASP A 120 -23.60 -13.13 1.71
CA ASP A 120 -23.50 -13.44 3.13
C ASP A 120 -22.76 -14.75 3.41
N ARG A 121 -22.01 -15.30 2.43
CA ARG A 121 -21.18 -16.48 2.71
C ARG A 121 -20.11 -16.14 3.73
N GLY A 122 -19.78 -17.14 4.55
CA GLY A 122 -18.62 -17.10 5.43
C GLY A 122 -17.35 -16.73 4.65
N GLN A 123 -16.44 -16.08 5.34
CA GLN A 123 -15.15 -15.67 4.78
C GLN A 123 -14.10 -16.74 5.04
N THR A 124 -13.16 -16.85 4.11
CA THR A 124 -11.98 -17.72 4.21
C THR A 124 -10.76 -16.82 4.40
N PRO A 125 -10.28 -16.59 5.63
CA PRO A 125 -9.14 -15.71 5.87
C PRO A 125 -7.88 -16.24 5.18
N VAL A 126 -7.44 -15.55 4.12
CA VAL A 126 -6.24 -15.90 3.36
C VAL A 126 -5.30 -14.70 3.27
N VAL A 127 -4.01 -14.97 3.38
CA VAL A 127 -2.94 -14.03 3.04
C VAL A 127 -2.11 -14.64 1.92
N PHE A 128 -1.79 -13.83 0.91
CA PHE A 128 -0.97 -14.29 -0.22
C PHE A 128 0.50 -13.94 0.02
N GLY A 129 1.34 -14.98 0.09
CA GLY A 129 2.78 -14.86 0.25
C GLY A 129 3.51 -14.81 -1.08
N ARG A 130 4.49 -13.91 -1.18
CA ARG A 130 5.38 -13.73 -2.34
C ARG A 130 6.82 -13.54 -1.89
N VAL A 131 7.76 -14.04 -2.69
CA VAL A 131 9.19 -13.82 -2.48
C VAL A 131 9.79 -13.06 -3.65
N ASP A 132 10.47 -11.95 -3.34
CA ASP A 132 11.31 -11.20 -4.27
C ASP A 132 12.74 -11.11 -3.71
N TYR A 133 13.67 -10.62 -4.52
CA TYR A 133 15.07 -10.47 -4.15
C TYR A 133 15.63 -9.13 -4.59
N SER A 134 16.62 -8.63 -3.86
CA SER A 134 17.36 -7.43 -4.28
C SER A 134 18.78 -7.43 -3.75
N ASP A 135 19.74 -7.21 -4.63
CA ASP A 135 21.16 -6.93 -4.36
C ASP A 135 21.47 -5.41 -4.32
N ARG A 136 20.50 -4.58 -4.72
CA ARG A 136 20.67 -3.13 -4.87
C ARG A 136 20.39 -2.31 -3.61
N ILE A 137 19.98 -2.94 -2.51
CA ILE A 137 19.66 -2.25 -1.26
C ILE A 137 20.90 -1.54 -0.71
N LEU A 138 22.02 -2.27 -0.61
CA LEU A 138 23.31 -1.72 -0.13
C LEU A 138 24.30 -1.37 -1.25
N GLU A 139 23.98 -1.67 -2.51
CA GLU A 139 24.93 -1.62 -3.64
C GLU A 139 26.19 -2.45 -3.38
N THR A 140 25.99 -3.65 -2.82
CA THR A 140 27.02 -4.64 -2.52
C THR A 140 26.66 -5.96 -3.22
N SER A 141 27.53 -6.97 -3.17
CA SER A 141 27.18 -8.33 -3.61
C SER A 141 26.10 -8.99 -2.75
N GLN A 142 25.80 -8.43 -1.58
CA GLN A 142 24.85 -8.99 -0.63
C GLN A 142 23.43 -9.04 -1.19
N ARG A 143 22.83 -10.23 -1.21
CA ARG A 143 21.44 -10.43 -1.65
C ARG A 143 20.48 -10.40 -0.46
N PHE A 144 19.48 -9.54 -0.55
CA PHE A 144 18.34 -9.51 0.38
C PHE A 144 17.18 -10.33 -0.16
N THR A 145 16.46 -10.98 0.74
CA THR A 145 15.21 -11.70 0.45
C THR A 145 14.04 -10.89 0.99
N LEU A 146 13.05 -10.63 0.15
CA LEU A 146 11.86 -9.85 0.50
C LEU A 146 10.66 -10.80 0.56
N LEU A 147 10.10 -10.98 1.74
CA LEU A 147 8.93 -11.80 2.00
C LEU A 147 7.70 -10.88 2.11
N THR A 148 6.89 -10.81 1.07
CA THR A 148 5.69 -9.96 1.03
C THR A 148 4.44 -10.78 1.31
N TYR A 149 3.60 -10.25 2.21
CA TYR A 149 2.34 -10.85 2.65
C TYR A 149 1.21 -9.89 2.35
N HIS A 150 0.37 -10.22 1.37
CA HIS A 150 -0.80 -9.41 1.01
C HIS A 150 -2.01 -9.83 1.83
N ALA A 151 -2.48 -8.91 2.67
CA ALA A 151 -3.78 -9.01 3.31
C ALA A 151 -4.85 -8.56 2.32
N VAL A 152 -5.97 -9.29 2.27
CA VAL A 152 -7.08 -8.97 1.38
C VAL A 152 -8.34 -8.75 2.20
N PHE A 153 -8.98 -7.61 1.97
CA PHE A 153 -10.23 -7.22 2.58
C PHE A 153 -11.28 -6.99 1.49
N ARG A 154 -12.53 -7.36 1.79
CA ARG A 154 -13.63 -7.24 0.82
C ARG A 154 -13.90 -5.79 0.43
N VAL A 155 -13.78 -4.89 1.39
CA VAL A 155 -14.02 -3.45 1.27
C VAL A 155 -13.01 -2.72 2.14
N SER A 156 -12.76 -1.46 1.82
CA SER A 156 -12.05 -0.53 2.68
C SER A 156 -12.89 0.73 2.87
N GLY A 157 -12.96 1.17 4.12
CA GLY A 157 -13.65 2.36 4.56
C GLY A 157 -12.75 3.59 4.61
N ILE A 158 -13.32 4.72 5.03
CA ILE A 158 -12.53 5.91 5.33
C ILE A 158 -11.88 5.80 6.71
N VAL A 159 -10.77 6.50 6.91
CA VAL A 159 -10.02 6.54 8.18
C VAL A 159 -10.94 6.83 9.39
N ALA A 160 -10.70 6.14 10.52
CA ALA A 160 -11.60 6.15 11.68
C ALA A 160 -11.62 7.46 12.50
N GLY A 161 -10.53 8.22 12.48
CA GLY A 161 -10.33 9.43 13.27
C GLY A 161 -10.79 10.73 12.60
N VAL A 162 -11.85 10.69 11.81
CA VAL A 162 -12.48 11.89 11.21
C VAL A 162 -13.28 12.66 12.27
N ALA A 163 -13.33 13.99 12.14
CA ALA A 163 -14.23 14.80 12.96
C ALA A 163 -15.70 14.48 12.63
N TRP A 164 -16.60 14.61 13.61
CA TRP A 164 -18.02 14.23 13.43
C TRP A 164 -18.69 14.93 12.24
N TRP A 165 -18.38 16.21 12.00
CA TRP A 165 -18.93 16.97 10.88
C TRP A 165 -18.37 16.51 9.53
N GLN A 166 -17.12 16.05 9.49
CA GLN A 166 -16.51 15.44 8.29
C GLN A 166 -17.17 14.10 8.00
N ALA A 167 -17.38 13.28 9.04
CA ALA A 167 -18.08 12.00 8.93
C ALA A 167 -19.49 12.21 8.39
N LEU A 168 -20.22 13.20 8.90
CA LEU A 168 -21.56 13.55 8.41
C LEU A 168 -21.52 13.94 6.92
N ALA A 169 -20.63 14.84 6.53
CA ALA A 169 -20.50 15.26 5.13
C ALA A 169 -20.13 14.08 4.21
N LEU A 170 -19.21 13.22 4.62
CA LEU A 170 -18.79 12.04 3.86
C LEU A 170 -19.89 10.97 3.80
N SER A 171 -20.72 10.85 4.84
CA SER A 171 -21.84 9.89 4.87
C SER A 171 -22.92 10.19 3.83
N ILE A 172 -23.06 11.47 3.44
CA ILE A 172 -23.94 11.88 2.35
C ILE A 172 -23.38 11.41 1.00
N ALA A 173 -22.05 11.38 0.87
CA ALA A 173 -21.37 10.94 -0.35
C ALA A 173 -21.27 9.40 -0.47
N GLY A 174 -21.25 8.67 0.65
CA GLY A 174 -21.13 7.21 0.64
C GLY A 174 -21.10 6.54 2.01
N ASN A 175 -21.07 5.20 2.00
CA ASN A 175 -20.86 4.43 3.22
C ASN A 175 -19.41 4.63 3.70
N LEU A 176 -19.25 5.00 4.97
CA LEU A 176 -17.94 5.23 5.58
C LEU A 176 -17.15 3.94 5.81
N GLU A 177 -17.84 2.81 5.95
CA GLU A 177 -17.25 1.47 6.15
C GLU A 177 -16.99 0.75 4.81
N ASP A 178 -17.67 1.15 3.74
CA ASP A 178 -17.52 0.63 2.38
C ASP A 178 -17.31 1.82 1.42
N TRP A 179 -16.12 2.43 1.53
CA TRP A 179 -15.75 3.54 0.67
C TRP A 179 -15.40 3.05 -0.72
N HIS A 180 -14.52 2.03 -0.82
CA HIS A 180 -14.25 1.29 -2.05
C HIS A 180 -14.30 -0.23 -1.83
N GLN A 181 -14.60 -0.94 -2.90
CA GLN A 181 -14.54 -2.41 -2.94
C GLN A 181 -13.12 -2.86 -3.21
N LEU A 182 -12.78 -4.00 -2.63
CA LEU A 182 -11.48 -4.66 -2.66
C LEU A 182 -10.36 -3.78 -2.15
N ASP A 183 -9.73 -4.30 -1.12
CA ASP A 183 -8.45 -3.81 -0.66
C ASP A 183 -7.49 -4.98 -0.60
N HIS A 184 -6.56 -4.99 -1.54
CA HIS A 184 -5.47 -5.97 -1.63
C HIS A 184 -4.10 -5.29 -1.71
N TYR A 185 -4.07 -3.97 -1.54
CA TYR A 185 -2.82 -3.20 -1.53
C TYR A 185 -2.17 -3.23 -0.16
N THR A 186 -2.92 -3.51 0.90
CA THR A 186 -2.36 -3.70 2.24
C THR A 186 -1.41 -4.90 2.26
N ALA A 187 -0.13 -4.62 2.43
CA ALA A 187 0.89 -5.67 2.46
C ALA A 187 1.99 -5.38 3.48
N ALA A 188 2.51 -6.45 4.09
CA ALA A 188 3.71 -6.40 4.92
C ALA A 188 4.85 -7.09 4.19
N THR A 189 5.96 -6.39 3.98
CA THR A 189 7.19 -6.95 3.40
C THR A 189 8.28 -7.01 4.45
N LEU A 190 8.62 -8.23 4.87
CA LEU A 190 9.76 -8.50 5.74
C LEU A 190 11.02 -8.66 4.89
N VAL A 191 12.05 -7.87 5.17
CA VAL A 191 13.34 -7.96 4.46
C VAL A 191 14.35 -8.72 5.32
N LEU A 192 14.88 -9.80 4.76
CA LEU A 192 15.90 -10.64 5.36
C LEU A 192 17.26 -10.39 4.72
N ASP A 193 18.32 -10.44 5.52
CA ASP A 193 19.70 -10.52 5.02
C ASP A 193 20.08 -11.94 4.56
N GLU A 194 21.35 -12.16 4.20
CA GLU A 194 21.85 -13.46 3.75
C GLU A 194 21.83 -14.53 4.85
N ALA A 195 21.94 -14.11 6.11
CA ALA A 195 21.80 -14.98 7.28
C ALA A 195 20.32 -15.23 7.66
N GLN A 196 19.39 -14.81 6.79
CA GLN A 196 17.95 -14.90 6.96
C GLN A 196 17.45 -14.17 8.21
N GLN A 197 18.16 -13.16 8.69
CA GLN A 197 17.75 -12.36 9.85
C GLN A 197 16.85 -11.20 9.40
N PRO A 198 15.74 -10.92 10.11
CA PRO A 198 14.93 -9.73 9.88
C PRO A 198 15.73 -8.44 10.07
N VAL A 199 15.84 -7.66 9.00
CA VAL A 199 16.51 -6.34 9.02
C VAL A 199 15.49 -5.21 8.95
N MET A 200 14.43 -5.38 8.16
CA MET A 200 13.44 -4.32 7.91
C MET A 200 12.03 -4.87 7.79
N LEU A 201 11.07 -4.01 8.08
CA LEU A 201 9.65 -4.20 7.78
C LEU A 201 9.17 -3.01 6.95
N MET A 202 8.70 -3.27 5.73
CA MET A 202 7.97 -2.28 4.94
C MET A 202 6.48 -2.59 5.02
N LEU A 203 5.69 -1.62 5.44
CA LEU A 203 4.23 -1.70 5.43
C LEU A 203 3.72 -0.86 4.27
N GLN A 204 2.99 -1.51 3.38
CA GLN A 204 2.31 -0.88 2.27
C GLN A 204 0.89 -0.55 2.68
N GLN A 205 0.57 0.72 2.53
CA GLN A 205 -0.77 1.29 2.67
C GLN A 205 -1.32 1.64 1.29
N HIS A 206 -2.60 2.01 1.20
CA HIS A 206 -3.20 2.36 -0.10
C HIS A 206 -2.48 3.51 -0.80
N ASN A 207 -1.99 4.47 -0.01
CA ASN A 207 -1.52 5.75 -0.53
C ASN A 207 0.00 5.95 -0.39
N TYR A 208 0.68 5.10 0.38
CA TYR A 208 2.12 5.20 0.61
C TYR A 208 2.70 3.92 1.23
N THR A 209 4.02 3.83 1.25
CA THR A 209 4.74 2.80 2.01
C THR A 209 5.48 3.43 3.19
N ARG A 210 5.70 2.65 4.23
CA ARG A 210 6.57 3.03 5.35
C ARG A 210 7.51 1.90 5.72
N THR A 211 8.79 2.20 5.80
CA THR A 211 9.88 1.27 6.08
C THR A 211 10.42 1.52 7.47
N TYR A 212 10.51 0.45 8.26
CA TYR A 212 11.03 0.44 9.61
C TYR A 212 12.24 -0.49 9.67
N LEU A 213 13.33 -0.05 10.32
CA LEU A 213 14.48 -0.91 10.59
C LEU A 213 14.31 -1.56 11.97
N TYR A 214 14.57 -2.86 12.03
CA TYR A 214 14.62 -3.57 13.31
C TYR A 214 15.88 -3.18 14.08
N GLY A 215 15.76 -2.89 15.38
CA GLY A 215 16.84 -2.35 16.20
C GLY A 215 16.99 -0.83 16.15
N GLU A 216 16.23 -0.15 15.28
CA GLU A 216 16.09 1.33 15.29
C GLU A 216 14.66 1.73 15.65
N ALA A 217 13.70 1.39 14.79
CA ALA A 217 12.31 1.82 14.91
C ALA A 217 11.40 0.75 15.49
N LEU A 218 11.79 -0.52 15.38
CA LEU A 218 11.06 -1.67 15.90
C LEU A 218 12.01 -2.61 16.63
N SER A 219 11.54 -3.24 17.70
CA SER A 219 12.23 -4.38 18.30
C SER A 219 12.14 -5.60 17.38
N ARG A 220 13.20 -6.42 17.33
CA ARG A 220 13.13 -7.71 16.61
C ARG A 220 12.15 -8.63 17.35
N PRO A 221 11.15 -9.21 16.66
CA PRO A 221 10.28 -10.21 17.28
C PRO A 221 11.09 -11.46 17.64
N GLU A 222 10.84 -12.02 18.84
CA GLU A 222 11.58 -13.19 19.35
C GLU A 222 11.42 -14.42 18.46
N ASP A 223 10.23 -14.62 17.89
CA ASP A 223 9.90 -15.71 16.97
C ASP A 223 10.17 -15.35 15.48
N GLY A 224 10.71 -14.16 15.23
CA GLY A 224 10.96 -13.64 13.88
C GLY A 224 9.71 -13.13 13.15
N ARG A 225 8.50 -13.27 13.72
CA ARG A 225 7.24 -12.94 13.05
C ARG A 225 6.87 -11.47 13.27
N PRO A 226 6.75 -10.65 12.21
CA PRO A 226 6.34 -9.26 12.36
C PRO A 226 4.96 -9.14 13.03
N LEU A 227 4.82 -8.24 13.99
CA LEU A 227 3.54 -7.92 14.63
C LEU A 227 2.92 -6.71 13.93
N VAL A 228 1.70 -6.86 13.40
CA VAL A 228 1.05 -5.84 12.56
C VAL A 228 -0.39 -5.63 13.02
N ASP A 229 -0.80 -4.38 13.21
CA ASP A 229 -2.17 -3.98 13.47
C ASP A 229 -2.89 -3.56 12.19
N VAL A 230 -4.18 -3.89 12.11
CA VAL A 230 -5.10 -3.42 11.09
C VAL A 230 -5.92 -2.24 11.63
N ALA A 231 -6.06 -1.17 10.84
CA ALA A 231 -6.91 -0.03 11.20
C ALA A 231 -8.40 -0.36 11.17
N ILE A 232 -9.21 0.26 12.05
CA ILE A 232 -10.63 -0.04 12.30
C ILE A 232 -11.55 0.03 11.05
N ARG A 233 -11.14 0.69 9.96
CA ARG A 233 -12.00 0.88 8.76
C ARG A 233 -11.27 0.85 7.44
N SER A 234 -10.12 1.52 7.38
CA SER A 234 -9.31 1.65 6.16
C SER A 234 -8.47 0.41 5.87
N ASN A 235 -8.47 -0.56 6.79
CA ASN A 235 -7.61 -1.75 6.86
C ASN A 235 -6.10 -1.51 6.77
N GLU A 236 -5.65 -0.26 6.83
CA GLU A 236 -4.23 0.07 6.70
C GLU A 236 -3.39 -0.62 7.77
N LEU A 237 -2.19 -1.05 7.36
CA LEU A 237 -1.27 -1.79 8.22
C LEU A 237 -0.34 -0.85 8.99
N TYR A 238 -0.17 -1.13 10.28
CA TYR A 238 0.72 -0.40 11.19
C TYR A 238 1.53 -1.37 12.06
N PRO A 239 2.71 -0.98 12.57
CA PRO A 239 3.40 -1.80 13.57
C PRO A 239 2.55 -1.95 14.83
N HIS A 240 2.57 -3.14 15.42
CA HIS A 240 1.74 -3.45 16.58
C HIS A 240 1.98 -2.53 17.78
N GLU A 241 0.90 -2.09 18.41
CA GLU A 241 0.87 -1.43 19.71
C GLU A 241 -0.25 -2.03 20.55
N SER A 242 0.00 -2.43 21.80
CA SER A 242 -0.97 -3.20 22.61
C SER A 242 -2.30 -2.47 22.91
N GLY A 243 -2.36 -1.15 22.68
CA GLY A 243 -3.52 -0.32 22.96
C GLY A 243 -4.16 0.31 21.73
N ARG A 244 -5.19 1.12 21.97
CA ARG A 244 -5.81 1.94 20.92
C ARG A 244 -4.88 3.09 20.54
N VAL A 245 -4.45 3.16 19.29
CA VAL A 245 -3.49 4.18 18.82
C VAL A 245 -4.05 4.96 17.65
N ARG A 246 -3.86 6.29 17.66
CA ARG A 246 -4.09 7.15 16.50
C ARG A 246 -2.86 7.18 15.62
N ARG A 247 -3.04 6.95 14.33
CA ARG A 247 -1.97 6.94 13.32
C ARG A 247 -2.24 8.03 12.31
N ARG A 248 -1.24 8.86 12.00
CA ARG A 248 -1.41 9.85 10.93
C ARG A 248 -1.69 9.11 9.63
N ALA A 249 -2.70 9.54 8.90
CA ALA A 249 -3.05 8.99 7.60
C ALA A 249 -3.33 10.13 6.63
N VAL A 250 -3.05 9.89 5.36
CA VAL A 250 -3.25 10.84 4.27
C VAL A 250 -3.79 10.09 3.06
N SER A 251 -4.67 10.74 2.31
CA SER A 251 -5.24 10.16 1.08
C SER A 251 -4.26 10.12 -0.08
N PHE A 252 -3.20 10.93 -0.02
CA PHE A 252 -2.12 10.95 -0.99
C PHE A 252 -0.89 11.60 -0.36
N LEU A 253 0.31 11.14 -0.72
CA LEU A 253 1.54 11.84 -0.38
C LEU A 253 1.78 12.99 -1.37
N ASP A 254 1.54 14.21 -0.90
CA ASP A 254 1.91 15.45 -1.53
C ASP A 254 2.92 16.19 -0.61
N PRO A 255 3.57 17.29 -1.06
CA PRO A 255 4.53 18.01 -0.23
C PRO A 255 4.04 18.42 1.16
N LYS A 256 2.77 18.78 1.31
CA LYS A 256 2.19 19.22 2.58
C LYS A 256 1.83 18.01 3.46
N SER A 257 1.22 17.00 2.87
CA SER A 257 0.82 15.78 3.58
C SER A 257 2.05 14.97 4.01
N PHE A 258 3.13 14.95 3.21
CA PHE A 258 4.37 14.28 3.56
C PHE A 258 5.06 14.95 4.76
N ARG A 259 5.12 16.29 4.80
CA ARG A 259 5.60 17.02 5.99
C ARG A 259 4.79 16.70 7.25
N TYR A 260 3.46 16.59 7.11
CA TYR A 260 2.58 16.18 8.21
C TYR A 260 2.86 14.75 8.67
N MET A 261 3.07 13.80 7.75
CA MET A 261 3.39 12.41 8.06
C MET A 261 4.68 12.28 8.87
N ILE A 262 5.76 12.97 8.45
CA ILE A 262 7.03 13.04 9.20
C ILE A 262 6.83 13.75 10.55
N GLY A 263 5.84 14.64 10.70
CA GLY A 263 5.43 15.18 11.99
C GLY A 263 5.94 16.55 12.35
N LEU A 264 6.48 17.28 11.38
CA LEU A 264 6.87 18.69 11.54
C LEU A 264 5.98 19.65 10.72
N GLY A 265 5.05 19.09 9.93
CA GLY A 265 4.03 19.85 9.20
C GLY A 265 2.71 19.99 9.97
N LYS A 266 1.95 21.05 9.66
CA LYS A 266 0.57 21.22 10.15
C LYS A 266 -0.36 20.18 9.53
N LYS A 267 -1.26 19.61 10.34
CA LYS A 267 -2.32 18.70 9.86
C LYS A 267 -3.12 19.35 8.73
N PRO A 268 -3.15 18.78 7.52
CA PRO A 268 -3.98 19.30 6.45
C PRO A 268 -5.47 19.23 6.82
N PHE A 269 -6.26 20.22 6.38
CA PHE A 269 -7.67 20.36 6.74
C PHE A 269 -8.52 19.11 6.44
N MET A 270 -8.23 18.44 5.32
CA MET A 270 -8.97 17.26 4.84
C MET A 270 -8.27 15.93 5.20
N THR A 271 -7.36 15.93 6.18
CA THR A 271 -6.74 14.68 6.67
C THR A 271 -7.36 14.27 7.99
N ALA A 272 -7.44 12.96 8.18
CA ALA A 272 -7.86 12.36 9.41
C ALA A 272 -6.91 11.22 9.77
N ASP A 273 -6.98 10.78 11.02
CA ASP A 273 -6.06 9.79 11.54
C ASP A 273 -6.71 8.41 11.41
N ASP A 274 -5.93 7.41 11.05
CA ASP A 274 -6.33 6.03 11.28
C ASP A 274 -6.33 5.74 12.77
N ILE A 275 -7.08 4.69 13.13
CA ILE A 275 -7.12 4.19 14.49
C ILE A 275 -6.91 2.69 14.43
N THR A 276 -5.87 2.22 15.12
CA THR A 276 -5.68 0.80 15.41
C THR A 276 -6.15 0.50 16.82
N HIS A 277 -6.67 -0.70 17.04
CA HIS A 277 -7.02 -1.19 18.37
C HIS A 277 -6.96 -2.73 18.32
N PRO A 278 -5.79 -3.33 18.50
CA PRO A 278 -5.64 -4.78 18.33
C PRO A 278 -6.38 -5.50 19.44
N GLN A 279 -7.39 -6.29 19.07
CA GLN A 279 -8.23 -7.02 20.03
C GLN A 279 -8.05 -8.53 19.91
N HIS A 280 -7.76 -9.03 18.71
CA HIS A 280 -7.48 -10.45 18.50
C HIS A 280 -6.49 -10.65 17.35
N GLU A 281 -5.67 -11.69 17.44
CA GLU A 281 -4.82 -12.15 16.34
C GLU A 281 -5.67 -12.92 15.33
N ALA A 282 -5.55 -12.57 14.04
CA ALA A 282 -6.24 -13.25 12.97
C ALA A 282 -5.65 -14.65 12.75
N THR A 283 -6.52 -15.66 12.66
CA THR A 283 -6.14 -16.98 12.14
C THR A 283 -6.40 -16.98 10.63
N TYR A 284 -5.38 -17.31 9.85
CA TYR A 284 -5.47 -17.30 8.38
C TYR A 284 -4.63 -18.37 7.72
N GLU A 285 -5.05 -18.77 6.52
CA GLU A 285 -4.29 -19.64 5.64
C GLU A 285 -3.29 -18.82 4.82
N LEU A 286 -2.04 -19.29 4.74
CA LEU A 286 -1.04 -18.71 3.85
C LEU A 286 -1.08 -19.43 2.51
N ARG A 287 -1.43 -18.71 1.44
CA ARG A 287 -1.46 -19.22 0.07
C ARG A 287 -0.41 -18.55 -0.80
N PHE A 288 -0.12 -19.17 -1.94
CA PHE A 288 0.89 -18.72 -2.87
C PHE A 288 0.32 -18.62 -4.29
N LEU A 289 0.69 -17.56 -4.97
CA LEU A 289 0.34 -17.29 -6.36
C LEU A 289 1.62 -16.96 -7.13
N ALA A 290 1.64 -17.22 -8.43
CA ALA A 290 2.75 -16.77 -9.27
C ALA A 290 2.73 -15.23 -9.30
N PRO A 291 3.88 -14.54 -9.26
CA PRO A 291 3.91 -13.08 -9.41
C PRO A 291 3.24 -12.55 -10.69
N SER A 292 3.11 -13.38 -11.73
CA SER A 292 2.37 -13.05 -12.95
C SER A 292 0.85 -13.15 -12.81
N ASP A 293 0.33 -13.69 -11.70
CA ASP A 293 -1.11 -13.92 -11.52
C ASP A 293 -1.93 -12.62 -11.57
N ALA A 294 -3.21 -12.73 -11.98
CA ALA A 294 -4.12 -11.60 -12.07
C ALA A 294 -4.30 -10.85 -10.73
N PHE A 295 -4.15 -11.52 -9.58
CA PHE A 295 -4.11 -10.85 -8.29
C PHE A 295 -3.10 -9.70 -8.28
N TYR A 296 -1.90 -9.92 -8.83
CA TYR A 296 -0.83 -8.93 -8.90
C TYR A 296 -0.93 -8.04 -10.14
N THR A 297 -1.24 -8.60 -11.31
CA THR A 297 -0.96 -7.95 -12.61
C THR A 297 -2.20 -7.60 -13.44
N PHE A 298 -3.42 -7.75 -12.90
CA PHE A 298 -4.63 -7.37 -13.64
C PHE A 298 -4.64 -5.87 -13.98
N LYS A 299 -4.61 -5.51 -15.26
CA LYS A 299 -4.58 -4.12 -15.73
C LYS A 299 -5.94 -3.43 -15.65
N GLY A 300 -7.03 -4.20 -15.70
CA GLY A 300 -8.39 -3.67 -15.65
C GLY A 300 -8.80 -3.18 -14.25
N THR A 301 -10.11 -3.08 -14.01
CA THR A 301 -10.69 -2.69 -12.72
C THR A 301 -11.20 -3.92 -11.98
N LEU A 302 -10.78 -4.15 -10.72
CA LEU A 302 -11.23 -5.28 -9.88
C LEU A 302 -12.42 -4.93 -8.97
N SER A 303 -13.28 -4.00 -9.38
CA SER A 303 -14.59 -3.78 -8.75
C SER A 303 -15.56 -3.03 -9.66
N LYS A 304 -16.80 -2.86 -9.17
CA LYS A 304 -17.78 -2.02 -9.87
C LYS A 304 -17.33 -0.56 -9.83
N ARG A 305 -17.35 0.10 -10.99
CA ARG A 305 -17.13 1.54 -11.07
C ARG A 305 -18.20 2.31 -10.30
N ARG A 306 -17.77 3.24 -9.46
CA ARG A 306 -18.61 4.11 -8.64
C ARG A 306 -18.54 5.54 -9.20
N TRP A 307 -19.57 6.33 -8.93
CA TRP A 307 -19.71 7.66 -9.54
C TRP A 307 -18.69 8.68 -9.01
N LEU A 308 -18.19 8.49 -7.79
CA LEU A 308 -17.19 9.36 -7.18
C LEU A 308 -15.80 8.76 -7.36
N SER A 309 -14.85 9.60 -7.80
CA SER A 309 -13.44 9.25 -7.90
C SER A 309 -12.88 8.77 -6.56
N GLY A 310 -11.93 7.83 -6.60
CA GLY A 310 -11.34 7.20 -5.40
C GLY A 310 -12.21 6.13 -4.75
N ARG A 311 -13.32 5.75 -5.39
CA ARG A 311 -14.20 4.64 -4.94
C ARG A 311 -14.23 3.46 -5.89
N ASP A 312 -13.57 3.58 -7.04
CA ASP A 312 -13.41 2.50 -8.00
C ASP A 312 -12.46 1.42 -7.46
N GLY A 313 -12.59 0.22 -7.99
CA GLY A 313 -11.74 -0.90 -7.61
C GLY A 313 -10.31 -0.74 -8.13
N PRO A 314 -9.34 -1.24 -7.37
CA PRO A 314 -7.95 -1.20 -7.81
C PRO A 314 -7.74 -2.10 -9.05
N PRO A 315 -6.72 -1.82 -9.89
CA PRO A 315 -6.08 -2.86 -10.71
C PRO A 315 -5.36 -3.88 -9.80
N GLY A 316 -4.59 -4.81 -10.36
CA GLY A 316 -3.84 -5.80 -9.56
C GLY A 316 -2.87 -5.17 -8.56
N SER A 317 -2.48 -5.95 -7.55
CA SER A 317 -1.76 -5.47 -6.36
C SER A 317 -0.35 -4.94 -6.64
N ASP A 318 0.24 -5.22 -7.82
CA ASP A 318 1.53 -4.68 -8.23
C ASP A 318 1.42 -3.27 -8.86
N TYR A 319 0.23 -2.75 -9.09
CA TYR A 319 0.03 -1.36 -9.48
C TYR A 319 -0.18 -0.50 -8.22
N ASN A 320 0.79 -0.54 -7.32
CA ASN A 320 0.74 0.01 -5.96
C ASN A 320 1.63 1.26 -5.76
N THR A 321 2.51 1.56 -6.70
CA THR A 321 3.42 2.70 -6.63
C THR A 321 3.84 3.15 -8.02
N LEU A 322 4.46 4.32 -8.13
CA LEU A 322 4.94 4.86 -9.39
C LEU A 322 5.99 3.92 -10.04
N PRO A 323 6.02 3.78 -11.37
CA PRO A 323 6.99 2.91 -12.05
C PRO A 323 8.45 3.18 -11.69
N SER A 324 8.82 4.45 -11.49
CA SER A 324 10.17 4.87 -11.08
C SER A 324 10.58 4.35 -9.69
N LEU A 325 9.61 4.02 -8.85
CA LEU A 325 9.79 3.48 -7.50
C LEU A 325 9.66 1.96 -7.43
N LYS A 326 9.14 1.28 -8.47
CA LYS A 326 8.93 -0.16 -8.44
C LYS A 326 10.15 -1.01 -8.05
N PRO A 327 11.42 -0.66 -8.40
CA PRO A 327 12.58 -1.37 -7.87
C PRO A 327 12.57 -1.42 -6.33
N PRO A 328 12.67 -2.60 -5.68
CA PRO A 328 12.41 -2.73 -4.24
C PRO A 328 13.23 -1.79 -3.34
N HIS A 329 14.53 -1.62 -3.64
CA HIS A 329 15.40 -0.69 -2.91
C HIS A 329 14.90 0.77 -2.92
N ARG A 330 14.23 1.22 -3.99
CA ARG A 330 13.66 2.57 -4.06
C ARG A 330 12.41 2.69 -3.22
N GLN A 331 11.53 1.67 -3.20
CA GLN A 331 10.35 1.66 -2.32
C GLN A 331 10.76 1.71 -0.85
N LEU A 332 11.76 0.88 -0.48
CA LEU A 332 12.28 0.83 0.88
C LEU A 332 12.79 2.20 1.34
N VAL A 333 13.55 2.88 0.49
CA VAL A 333 14.12 4.21 0.79
C VAL A 333 13.05 5.30 0.78
N ALA A 334 12.11 5.27 -0.17
CA ALA A 334 11.01 6.23 -0.23
C ALA A 334 10.13 6.17 1.03
N GLY A 335 9.91 4.96 1.56
CA GLY A 335 9.19 4.74 2.81
C GLY A 335 10.03 4.93 4.08
N TYR A 336 11.35 5.12 3.98
CA TYR A 336 12.23 5.22 5.14
C TYR A 336 12.35 6.67 5.63
N TRP A 337 11.48 7.02 6.58
CA TRP A 337 11.50 8.29 7.28
C TRP A 337 10.98 8.11 8.70
N ARG A 338 11.48 8.94 9.63
CA ARG A 338 11.24 8.81 11.07
C ARG A 338 10.41 9.98 11.57
N THR A 339 9.41 9.65 12.38
CA THR A 339 8.52 10.67 12.93
C THR A 339 9.30 11.61 13.85
N GLY A 340 9.21 12.92 13.59
CA GLY A 340 9.90 13.97 14.33
C GLY A 340 11.35 14.21 13.93
N HIS A 341 11.92 13.40 13.03
CA HIS A 341 13.35 13.47 12.72
C HIS A 341 13.69 14.66 11.80
N GLN A 342 14.34 15.68 12.37
CA GLN A 342 14.69 16.93 11.67
C GLN A 342 15.50 16.70 10.40
N GLY A 343 16.44 15.74 10.41
CA GLY A 343 17.24 15.44 9.23
C GLY A 343 16.43 14.84 8.07
N ASP A 344 15.35 14.09 8.36
CA ASP A 344 14.50 13.52 7.30
C ASP A 344 13.65 14.66 6.68
N MET A 345 13.22 15.62 7.50
CA MET A 345 12.52 16.82 7.05
C MET A 345 13.39 17.75 6.22
N ALA A 346 14.63 18.01 6.62
CA ALA A 346 15.54 18.83 5.82
C ALA A 346 15.77 18.24 4.42
N ARG A 347 15.99 16.91 4.33
CA ARG A 347 16.11 16.22 3.04
C ARG A 347 14.83 16.26 2.22
N LEU A 348 13.66 16.17 2.86
CA LEU A 348 12.39 16.37 2.18
C LEU A 348 12.28 17.80 1.65
N ASP A 349 12.57 18.82 2.45
CA ASP A 349 12.49 20.23 2.04
C ASP A 349 13.39 20.55 0.85
N GLU A 350 14.61 20.01 0.84
CA GLU A 350 15.51 20.12 -0.33
C GLU A 350 14.96 19.40 -1.56
N ALA A 351 14.37 18.21 -1.38
CA ALA A 351 13.77 17.46 -2.48
C ALA A 351 12.53 18.17 -3.04
N LEU A 352 11.75 18.85 -2.19
CA LEU A 352 10.58 19.63 -2.58
C LEU A 352 10.93 20.84 -3.46
N ALA A 353 12.21 21.21 -3.56
CA ALA A 353 12.69 22.22 -4.51
C ALA A 353 12.82 21.70 -5.95
N THR A 354 12.66 20.38 -6.19
CA THR A 354 12.71 19.77 -7.53
C THR A 354 11.30 19.43 -8.04
N SER A 355 11.16 19.26 -9.36
CA SER A 355 9.91 18.80 -9.98
C SER A 355 9.60 17.33 -9.68
N ASP A 356 10.64 16.50 -9.50
CA ASP A 356 10.54 15.11 -9.04
C ASP A 356 10.97 15.02 -7.57
N TYR A 357 10.10 15.50 -6.68
CA TYR A 357 10.44 15.56 -5.26
C TYR A 357 10.55 14.17 -4.62
N ILE A 358 9.84 13.16 -5.12
CA ILE A 358 9.96 11.80 -4.57
C ILE A 358 11.30 11.19 -4.99
N GLY A 359 11.68 11.29 -6.27
CA GLY A 359 13.00 10.85 -6.73
C GLY A 359 14.13 11.63 -6.04
N GLY A 360 13.96 12.95 -5.89
CA GLY A 360 14.90 13.82 -5.17
C GLY A 360 15.04 13.45 -3.69
N PHE A 361 13.96 13.04 -3.03
CA PHE A 361 13.98 12.57 -1.64
C PHE A 361 14.68 11.22 -1.55
N VAL A 362 14.35 10.26 -2.42
CA VAL A 362 15.01 8.94 -2.47
C VAL A 362 16.52 9.10 -2.64
N GLN A 363 16.96 9.95 -3.56
CA GLN A 363 18.39 10.18 -3.81
C GLN A 363 19.11 10.70 -2.56
N ARG A 364 18.49 11.63 -1.82
CA ARG A 364 19.06 12.22 -0.59
C ARG A 364 18.98 11.29 0.61
N GLN A 365 17.93 10.48 0.70
CA GLN A 365 17.70 9.55 1.81
C GLN A 365 18.55 8.29 1.67
N MET A 366 18.92 7.89 0.45
CA MET A 366 19.64 6.66 0.15
C MET A 366 20.93 6.46 0.96
N PRO A 367 21.87 7.43 1.07
CA PRO A 367 23.10 7.23 1.83
C PRO A 367 22.83 6.99 3.32
N ILE A 368 21.85 7.71 3.88
CA ILE A 368 21.45 7.59 5.30
C ILE A 368 20.78 6.25 5.56
N PHE A 369 19.88 5.84 4.67
CA PHE A 369 19.24 4.53 4.73
C PHE A 369 20.28 3.39 4.73
N ARG A 370 21.23 3.42 3.78
CA ARG A 370 22.27 2.38 3.68
C ARG A 370 23.15 2.32 4.92
N GLU A 371 23.54 3.47 5.43
CA GLU A 371 24.35 3.54 6.65
C GLU A 371 23.60 2.92 7.83
N ASN A 372 22.34 3.30 8.03
CA ASN A 372 21.54 2.76 9.14
C ASN A 372 21.26 1.26 8.99
N VAL A 373 21.05 0.75 7.77
CA VAL A 373 20.93 -0.69 7.50
C VAL A 373 22.23 -1.41 7.88
N ARG A 374 23.40 -0.92 7.48
CA ARG A 374 24.70 -1.52 7.85
C ARG A 374 24.90 -1.56 9.37
N ARG A 375 24.59 -0.45 10.05
CA ARG A 375 24.69 -0.38 11.51
C ARG A 375 23.83 -1.42 12.20
N VAL A 376 22.55 -1.51 11.81
CA VAL A 376 21.60 -2.50 12.34
C VAL A 376 22.08 -3.93 12.12
N MET A 377 22.61 -4.23 10.94
CA MET A 377 23.13 -5.57 10.64
C MET A 377 24.38 -5.91 11.44
N ASN A 378 25.23 -4.91 11.73
CA ASN A 378 26.41 -5.06 12.59
C ASN A 378 26.09 -5.07 14.09
N GLY A 379 24.80 -5.11 14.48
CA GLY A 379 24.38 -5.06 15.88
C GLY A 379 24.61 -3.71 16.57
N GLN A 380 24.95 -2.67 15.81
CA GLN A 380 25.10 -1.33 16.32
C GLN A 380 23.71 -0.70 16.44
N VAL A 381 23.20 -0.61 17.66
CA VAL A 381 21.97 0.14 17.93
C VAL A 381 22.23 1.61 17.57
N PRO A 382 21.46 2.22 16.66
CA PRO A 382 21.50 3.66 16.48
C PRO A 382 21.19 4.29 17.83
N GLY A 383 22.16 5.01 18.41
CA GLY A 383 21.91 5.76 19.65
C GLY A 383 20.61 6.54 19.46
N ALA A 384 19.67 6.37 20.39
CA ALA A 384 18.32 6.91 20.27
C ALA A 384 18.41 8.36 19.79
N PHE A 385 17.97 8.61 18.56
CA PHE A 385 17.99 9.96 17.99
C PHE A 385 17.09 10.82 18.88
N LYS A 386 17.70 11.67 19.72
CA LYS A 386 16.99 12.69 20.49
C LYS A 386 16.53 13.81 19.57
#